data_AF-A0A7R9WNY6-F1
#
_entry.id   AF-A0A7R9WNY6-F1
#
_cell.length_a   1.000
_cell.length_b   1.000
_cell.length_c   1.000
_cell.angle_alpha   90.00
_cell.angle_beta   90.00
_cell.angle_gamma   90.00
#
_symmetry.space_group_name_H-M   'P 1'
#
loop_
_entity.id
_entity.type
_entity.pdbx_description
1 polymer ?
#
loop_
_entity_poly.entity_id
_entity_poly.type
_entity_poly.pdbx_seq_one_letter_code
_entity_poly.pdbx_strand_id
1 'polypeptide(L)'
;RFIIRGKYGNWWDLGHSNVNPDKPDEIYMDEHAVRARAGLLNVITWIALMNVFFWNDKIYVQVLFPLVAWEFLSSMVFGLTPLAPIGIAGTLLSILLHPEGPYWKPARPKRFAWLIGLTLACTCLTLFVLRKEMDKDLYKPLIASVVLTCNVATWLESSVGFCLGCFIYNTYLVNWFEGLEECEECKL
;
A
#
# COMPACT_ATOMS: atom_id res chain seq x y z
N ARG A 1 5.10 -26.58 2.87
CA ARG A 1 4.06 -25.65 3.37
C ARG A 1 3.96 -24.36 2.51
N PHE A 2 4.38 -24.39 1.23
CA PHE A 2 4.39 -23.22 0.33
C PHE A 2 3.22 -23.19 -0.67
N ILE A 3 2.36 -24.21 -0.65
CA ILE A 3 1.09 -24.23 -1.40
C ILE A 3 0.00 -24.18 -0.34
N ILE A 4 -0.37 -22.96 0.05
CA ILE A 4 -1.50 -22.73 0.94
C ILE A 4 -2.73 -22.59 0.06
N ARG A 5 -3.41 -23.71 -0.15
CA ARG A 5 -4.85 -23.69 -0.44
C ARG A 5 -5.54 -23.46 0.89
N GLY A 6 -5.97 -22.24 1.14
CA GLY A 6 -6.80 -21.92 2.30
C GLY A 6 -8.21 -22.45 2.10
N LYS A 7 -8.98 -22.52 3.20
CA LYS A 7 -10.43 -22.81 3.17
C LYS A 7 -11.20 -21.87 2.21
N TYR A 8 -10.62 -20.72 1.89
CA TYR A 8 -11.25 -19.63 1.15
C TYR A 8 -10.65 -19.38 -0.25
N GLY A 9 -9.67 -20.17 -0.70
CA GLY A 9 -9.01 -19.94 -2.00
C GLY A 9 -7.50 -20.17 -2.00
N ASN A 10 -6.84 -19.81 -3.08
CA ASN A 10 -5.38 -19.82 -3.17
C ASN A 10 -4.82 -18.49 -2.67
N TRP A 11 -3.62 -18.52 -2.08
CA TRP A 11 -2.95 -17.31 -1.59
C TRP A 11 -2.63 -16.25 -2.68
N TRP A 12 -2.67 -16.63 -3.96
CA TRP A 12 -2.49 -15.73 -5.10
C TRP A 12 -3.79 -15.10 -5.63
N ASP A 13 -4.93 -15.41 -5.02
CA ASP A 13 -6.20 -14.80 -5.39
C ASP A 13 -6.23 -13.34 -4.93
N LEU A 14 -7.00 -12.49 -5.65
CA LEU A 14 -7.06 -11.01 -5.53
C LEU A 14 -7.59 -10.49 -4.17
N GLY A 15 -7.70 -11.39 -3.19
CA GLY A 15 -8.52 -11.36 -1.99
C GLY A 15 -9.45 -12.58 -1.96
N HIS A 16 -10.04 -12.83 -0.80
CA HIS A 16 -10.87 -14.01 -0.57
C HIS A 16 -12.33 -13.59 -0.38
N SER A 17 -13.23 -14.16 -1.17
CA SER A 17 -14.69 -13.98 -1.04
C SER A 17 -15.28 -15.05 -0.12
N ASN A 18 -16.55 -14.91 0.27
CA ASN A 18 -17.24 -15.82 1.21
C ASN A 18 -16.55 -15.95 2.59
N VAL A 19 -15.75 -14.96 2.97
CA VAL A 19 -15.09 -14.91 4.28
C VAL A 19 -16.08 -14.48 5.35
N ASN A 20 -16.86 -13.42 5.06
CA ASN A 20 -17.96 -12.96 5.91
C ASN A 20 -19.28 -13.56 5.41
N PRO A 21 -20.01 -14.35 6.23
CA PRO A 21 -21.31 -14.91 5.85
C PRO A 21 -22.37 -13.84 5.52
N ASP A 22 -22.27 -12.67 6.15
CA ASP A 22 -23.23 -11.57 5.97
C ASP A 22 -23.01 -10.84 4.63
N LYS A 23 -21.81 -10.94 4.08
CA LYS A 23 -21.34 -10.22 2.88
C LYS A 23 -20.48 -11.14 1.99
N PRO A 24 -21.08 -12.19 1.39
CA PRO A 24 -20.33 -13.23 0.67
C PRO A 24 -19.64 -12.71 -0.60
N ASP A 25 -20.22 -11.69 -1.25
CA ASP A 25 -19.72 -11.09 -2.48
C ASP A 25 -18.59 -10.09 -2.25
N GLU A 26 -18.34 -9.69 -1.00
CA GLU A 26 -17.27 -8.76 -0.67
C GLU A 26 -15.91 -9.47 -0.59
N ILE A 27 -14.88 -8.75 -1.00
CA ILE A 27 -13.51 -9.26 -1.03
C ILE A 27 -12.82 -8.85 0.26
N TYR A 28 -12.16 -9.82 0.89
CA TYR A 28 -11.38 -9.61 2.09
C TYR A 28 -9.89 -9.85 1.83
N MET A 29 -9.04 -9.17 2.58
CA MET A 29 -7.58 -9.28 2.51
C MET A 29 -7.01 -9.52 3.90
N ASP A 30 -5.88 -10.23 3.94
CA ASP A 30 -5.15 -10.48 5.18
C ASP A 30 -4.45 -9.21 5.66
N GLU A 31 -4.88 -8.69 6.81
CA GLU A 31 -4.34 -7.51 7.46
C GLU A 31 -2.85 -7.65 7.74
N HIS A 32 -2.39 -8.84 8.16
CA HIS A 32 -0.98 -9.09 8.45
C HIS A 32 -0.11 -8.90 7.20
N ALA A 33 -0.53 -9.46 6.06
CA ALA A 33 0.15 -9.28 4.78
C ALA A 33 0.17 -7.82 4.32
N VAL A 34 -0.94 -7.10 4.51
CA VAL A 34 -1.05 -5.67 4.17
C VAL A 34 -0.08 -4.83 4.99
N ARG A 35 0.01 -5.06 6.32
CA ARG A 35 0.94 -4.34 7.20
C ARG A 35 2.40 -4.69 6.93
N ALA A 36 2.69 -5.96 6.65
CA ALA A 36 4.03 -6.39 6.26
C ALA A 36 4.47 -5.69 4.96
N ARG A 37 3.60 -5.62 3.96
CA ARG A 37 3.83 -4.84 2.72
C ARG A 37 4.08 -3.35 3.03
N ALA A 38 3.28 -2.74 3.88
CA ALA A 38 3.47 -1.34 4.28
C ALA A 38 4.85 -1.12 4.92
N GLY A 39 5.31 -2.05 5.77
CA GLY A 39 6.65 -2.01 6.36
C GLY A 39 7.77 -2.11 5.32
N LEU A 40 7.63 -3.00 4.34
CA LEU A 40 8.60 -3.09 3.22
C LEU A 40 8.64 -1.82 2.37
N LEU A 41 7.47 -1.25 2.05
CA LEU A 41 7.36 0.05 1.36
C LEU A 41 7.97 1.19 2.19
N ASN A 42 7.84 1.13 3.51
CA ASN A 42 8.45 2.11 4.41
C ASN A 42 9.98 2.10 4.31
N VAL A 43 10.61 0.91 4.28
CA VAL A 43 12.05 0.77 4.05
C VAL A 43 12.46 1.34 2.70
N ILE A 44 11.71 1.03 1.64
CA ILE A 44 11.99 1.55 0.28
C ILE A 44 11.90 3.08 0.23
N THR A 45 10.90 3.68 0.89
CA THR A 45 10.76 5.14 0.94
C THR A 45 11.87 5.80 1.75
N TRP A 46 12.38 5.17 2.81
CA TRP A 46 13.59 5.63 3.49
C TRP A 46 14.82 5.62 2.59
N ILE A 47 15.02 4.57 1.80
CA ILE A 47 16.10 4.50 0.80
C ILE A 47 15.93 5.63 -0.23
N ALA A 48 14.70 5.90 -0.68
CA ALA A 48 14.40 7.00 -1.59
C ALA A 48 14.71 8.37 -0.97
N LEU A 49 14.38 8.61 0.31
CA LEU A 49 14.72 9.83 1.04
C LEU A 49 16.24 10.00 1.15
N MET A 50 16.97 8.94 1.49
CA MET A 50 18.45 8.98 1.54
C MET A 50 19.04 9.35 0.18
N ASN A 51 18.45 8.83 -0.90
CA ASN A 51 18.86 9.22 -2.25
C ASN A 51 18.59 10.69 -2.55
N VAL A 52 17.46 11.26 -2.12
CA VAL A 52 17.14 12.68 -2.35
C VAL A 52 18.10 13.62 -1.62
N PHE A 53 18.46 13.30 -0.37
CA PHE A 53 19.29 14.18 0.45
C PHE A 53 20.80 13.97 0.30
N PHE A 54 21.25 12.73 0.14
CA PHE A 54 22.68 12.40 0.24
C PHE A 54 23.27 11.90 -1.08
N TRP A 55 22.68 10.88 -1.71
CA TRP A 55 23.32 10.23 -2.87
C TRP A 55 23.08 10.93 -4.19
N ASN A 56 21.89 11.50 -4.39
CA ASN A 56 21.45 12.16 -5.63
C ASN A 56 21.71 11.31 -6.90
N ASP A 57 21.60 9.99 -6.79
CA ASP A 57 21.85 9.06 -7.88
C ASP A 57 20.54 8.78 -8.64
N LYS A 58 20.65 8.85 -9.97
CA LYS A 58 19.54 8.66 -10.90
C LYS A 58 19.07 7.22 -10.94
N ILE A 59 19.94 6.24 -10.65
CA ILE A 59 19.62 4.82 -10.70
C ILE A 59 18.51 4.48 -9.70
N TYR A 60 18.61 4.97 -8.45
CA TYR A 60 17.56 4.74 -7.46
C TYR A 60 16.23 5.32 -7.90
N VAL A 61 16.21 6.50 -8.50
CA VAL A 61 14.95 7.09 -8.99
C VAL A 61 14.39 6.26 -10.14
N GLN A 62 15.23 5.83 -11.09
CA GLN A 62 14.82 5.04 -12.25
C GLN A 62 14.31 3.64 -11.90
N VAL A 63 14.74 3.07 -10.78
CA VAL A 63 14.33 1.72 -10.34
C VAL A 63 13.21 1.78 -9.31
N LEU A 64 13.36 2.59 -8.24
CA LEU A 64 12.40 2.63 -7.14
C LEU A 64 11.06 3.23 -7.58
N PHE A 65 11.08 4.26 -8.42
CA PHE A 65 9.84 4.88 -8.89
C PHE A 65 8.93 3.90 -9.64
N PRO A 66 9.36 3.25 -10.75
CA PRO A 66 8.48 2.35 -11.48
C PRO A 66 8.11 1.12 -10.65
N LEU A 67 9.00 0.63 -9.78
CA LEU A 67 8.69 -0.46 -8.86
C LEU A 67 7.54 -0.08 -7.93
N VAL A 68 7.62 1.06 -7.25
CA VAL A 68 6.60 1.51 -6.29
C VAL A 68 5.30 1.91 -7.00
N ALA A 69 5.38 2.57 -8.16
CA ALA A 69 4.20 2.92 -8.95
C ALA A 69 3.46 1.66 -9.45
N TRP A 70 4.20 0.67 -9.97
CA TRP A 70 3.64 -0.62 -10.37
C TRP A 70 3.05 -1.36 -9.18
N GLU A 71 3.72 -1.34 -8.03
CA GLU A 71 3.24 -1.95 -6.79
C GLU A 71 1.88 -1.40 -6.37
N PHE A 72 1.71 -0.08 -6.34
CA PHE A 72 0.42 0.53 -5.97
C PHE A 72 -0.66 0.30 -7.03
N LEU A 73 -0.33 0.41 -8.32
CA LEU A 73 -1.25 0.16 -9.41
C LEU A 73 -1.77 -1.29 -9.42
N SER A 74 -0.85 -2.24 -9.38
CA SER A 74 -1.19 -3.66 -9.34
C SER A 74 -1.98 -4.00 -8.08
N SER A 75 -1.60 -3.45 -6.92
CA SER A 75 -2.35 -3.68 -5.68
C SER A 75 -3.76 -3.10 -5.72
N MET A 76 -3.95 -1.92 -6.29
CA MET A 76 -5.26 -1.31 -6.43
C MET A 76 -6.20 -2.15 -7.31
N VAL A 77 -5.70 -2.66 -8.45
CA VAL A 77 -6.50 -3.40 -9.43
C VAL A 77 -6.68 -4.86 -9.02
N PHE A 78 -5.58 -5.50 -8.63
CA PHE A 78 -5.47 -6.94 -8.43
C PHE A 78 -5.30 -7.35 -6.97
N GLY A 79 -5.00 -6.44 -6.04
CA GLY A 79 -4.64 -6.83 -4.67
C GLY A 79 -3.17 -7.23 -4.54
N LEU A 80 -2.83 -7.83 -3.40
CA LEU A 80 -1.43 -8.08 -3.02
C LEU A 80 -0.68 -9.05 -3.94
N THR A 81 -1.39 -9.97 -4.59
CA THR A 81 -0.81 -11.06 -5.38
C THR A 81 -1.61 -11.24 -6.67
N PRO A 82 -1.01 -11.75 -7.76
CA PRO A 82 0.39 -12.14 -7.94
C PRO A 82 1.26 -11.05 -8.61
N LEU A 83 0.71 -9.87 -8.90
CA LEU A 83 1.40 -8.86 -9.75
C LEU A 83 2.13 -7.77 -8.96
N ALA A 84 1.87 -7.65 -7.66
CA ALA A 84 2.49 -6.68 -6.78
C ALA A 84 3.71 -7.33 -6.07
N PRO A 85 4.96 -7.07 -6.52
CA PRO A 85 6.14 -7.78 -5.99
C PRO A 85 6.33 -7.59 -4.47
N ILE A 86 6.04 -6.41 -3.94
CA ILE A 86 6.17 -6.12 -2.51
C ILE A 86 4.97 -6.71 -1.75
N GLY A 87 3.78 -6.76 -2.36
CA GLY A 87 2.61 -7.46 -1.85
C GLY A 87 2.81 -8.97 -1.75
N ILE A 88 3.47 -9.59 -2.74
CA ILE A 88 3.89 -11.00 -2.66
C ILE A 88 4.86 -11.19 -1.49
N ALA A 89 5.89 -10.34 -1.37
CA ALA A 89 6.84 -10.42 -0.27
C ALA A 89 6.16 -10.25 1.10
N GLY A 90 5.24 -9.29 1.23
CA GLY A 90 4.45 -9.09 2.44
C GLY A 90 3.56 -10.29 2.78
N THR A 91 2.95 -10.93 1.76
CA THR A 91 2.14 -12.14 1.94
C THR A 91 2.99 -13.32 2.41
N LEU A 92 4.19 -13.50 1.84
CA LEU A 92 5.14 -14.53 2.26
C LEU A 92 5.62 -14.30 3.70
N LEU A 93 5.91 -13.05 4.07
CA LEU A 93 6.27 -12.69 5.43
C LEU A 93 5.12 -12.96 6.41
N SER A 94 3.89 -12.63 6.04
CA SER A 94 2.70 -12.92 6.87
C SER A 94 2.59 -14.41 7.16
N ILE A 95 2.69 -15.26 6.13
CA ILE A 95 2.64 -16.72 6.28
C ILE A 95 3.73 -17.26 7.22
N LEU A 96 4.92 -16.66 7.20
CA LEU A 96 6.05 -17.08 8.02
C LEU A 96 5.92 -16.62 9.48
N LEU A 97 5.44 -15.39 9.69
CA LEU A 97 5.43 -14.72 10.99
C LEU A 97 4.12 -14.90 11.76
N HIS A 98 3.02 -15.22 11.09
CA HIS A 98 1.69 -15.37 11.68
C HIS A 98 1.14 -16.81 11.49
N PRO A 99 1.63 -17.80 12.26
CA PRO A 99 1.16 -19.18 12.19
C PRO A 99 -0.31 -19.36 12.61
N GLU A 100 -0.88 -18.40 13.35
CA GLU A 100 -2.29 -18.32 13.73
C GLU A 100 -3.25 -18.21 12.54
N GLY A 101 -2.74 -17.78 11.38
CA GLY A 101 -3.50 -17.66 10.14
C GLY A 101 -3.86 -16.22 9.78
N PRO A 102 -4.49 -16.02 8.62
CA PRO A 102 -4.79 -14.69 8.09
C PRO A 102 -5.87 -13.99 8.92
N TYR A 103 -5.73 -12.68 9.05
CA TYR A 103 -6.70 -11.83 9.73
C TYR A 103 -7.46 -10.99 8.72
N TRP A 104 -8.68 -11.41 8.41
CA TRP A 104 -9.44 -10.89 7.28
C TRP A 104 -10.08 -9.53 7.55
N LYS A 105 -9.85 -8.58 6.62
CA LYS A 105 -10.47 -7.26 6.63
C LYS A 105 -10.98 -6.86 5.24
N PRO A 106 -11.99 -5.97 5.15
CA PRO A 106 -12.55 -5.55 3.87
C PRO A 106 -11.47 -4.96 2.95
N ALA A 107 -11.48 -5.38 1.68
CA ALA A 107 -10.46 -4.98 0.72
C ALA A 107 -10.70 -3.57 0.14
N ARG A 108 -11.95 -3.10 0.07
CA ARG A 108 -12.30 -1.82 -0.58
C ARG A 108 -11.59 -0.61 0.07
N PRO A 109 -11.61 -0.43 1.40
CA PRO A 109 -10.87 0.67 2.05
C PRO A 109 -9.37 0.64 1.73
N LYS A 110 -8.79 -0.56 1.61
CA LYS A 110 -7.37 -0.76 1.32
C LYS A 110 -7.01 -0.42 -0.12
N ARG A 111 -7.84 -0.85 -1.08
CA ARG A 111 -7.67 -0.47 -2.49
C ARG A 111 -7.74 1.05 -2.67
N PHE A 112 -8.60 1.73 -1.91
CA PHE A 112 -8.63 3.20 -1.87
C PHE A 112 -7.34 3.79 -1.28
N ALA A 113 -6.83 3.25 -0.17
CA ALA A 113 -5.55 3.68 0.38
C ALA A 113 -4.39 3.52 -0.62
N TRP A 114 -4.39 2.44 -1.41
CA TRP A 114 -3.38 2.21 -2.44
C TRP A 114 -3.53 3.11 -3.66
N LEU A 115 -4.75 3.54 -3.99
CA LEU A 115 -4.98 4.61 -4.95
C LEU A 115 -4.32 5.92 -4.49
N ILE A 116 -4.42 6.28 -3.20
CA ILE A 116 -3.70 7.44 -2.64
C ILE A 116 -2.17 7.24 -2.77
N GLY A 117 -1.67 6.04 -2.49
CA GLY A 117 -0.26 5.72 -2.71
C GLY A 117 0.17 5.92 -4.17
N LEU A 118 -0.67 5.50 -5.12
CA LEU A 118 -0.43 5.68 -6.56
C LEU A 118 -0.44 7.17 -6.95
N THR A 119 -1.35 7.99 -6.41
CA THR A 119 -1.36 9.43 -6.70
C THR A 119 -0.12 10.13 -6.18
N LEU A 120 0.36 9.77 -4.98
CA LEU A 120 1.64 10.28 -4.45
C LEU A 120 2.82 9.87 -5.36
N ALA A 121 2.86 8.62 -5.81
CA ALA A 121 3.89 8.15 -6.74
C ALA A 121 3.84 8.95 -8.08
N CYS A 122 2.67 9.08 -8.69
CA CYS A 122 2.49 9.87 -9.92
C CYS A 122 2.87 11.34 -9.73
N THR A 123 2.66 11.90 -8.53
CA THR A 123 3.11 13.24 -8.18
C THR A 123 4.63 13.32 -8.17
N CYS A 124 5.32 12.34 -7.56
CA CYS A 124 6.79 12.26 -7.63
C CYS A 124 7.30 12.17 -9.07
N LEU A 125 6.64 11.40 -9.95
CA LEU A 125 7.01 11.33 -11.37
C LEU A 125 6.87 12.68 -12.06
N THR A 126 5.75 13.36 -11.84
CA THR A 126 5.49 14.67 -12.42
C THR A 126 6.59 15.66 -12.00
N LEU A 127 6.93 15.70 -10.71
CA LEU A 127 8.03 16.53 -10.20
C LEU A 127 9.38 16.13 -10.84
N PHE A 128 9.64 14.84 -11.01
CA PHE A 128 10.87 14.36 -11.63
C PHE A 128 10.97 14.73 -13.13
N VAL A 129 9.88 14.64 -13.88
CA VAL A 129 9.85 15.03 -15.31
C VAL A 129 10.07 16.54 -15.44
N LEU A 130 9.42 17.33 -14.59
CA LEU A 130 9.51 18.78 -14.60
C LEU A 130 10.78 19.34 -13.92
N ARG A 131 11.67 18.48 -13.39
CA ARG A 131 12.86 18.89 -12.61
C ARG A 131 13.80 19.85 -13.33
N LYS A 132 13.80 19.85 -14.67
CA LYS A 132 14.68 20.73 -15.47
C LYS A 132 14.15 22.16 -15.55
N GLU A 133 12.83 22.32 -15.47
CA GLU A 133 12.13 23.60 -15.55
C GLU A 133 11.97 24.24 -14.16
N MET A 134 12.21 23.49 -13.08
CA MET A 134 12.05 23.94 -11.70
C MET A 134 13.37 24.34 -11.06
N ASP A 135 13.32 25.39 -10.22
CA ASP A 135 14.43 25.76 -9.35
C ASP A 135 14.82 24.62 -8.42
N LYS A 136 16.13 24.37 -8.29
CA LYS A 136 16.66 23.27 -7.46
C LYS A 136 16.26 23.39 -6.00
N ASP A 137 16.19 24.63 -5.50
CA ASP A 137 15.83 24.94 -4.12
C ASP A 137 14.34 24.69 -3.83
N LEU A 138 13.50 24.67 -4.88
CA LEU A 138 12.09 24.31 -4.78
C LEU A 138 11.86 22.81 -5.02
N TYR A 139 12.56 22.21 -5.99
CA TYR A 139 12.39 20.80 -6.35
C TYR A 139 12.67 19.85 -5.18
N LYS A 140 13.80 20.04 -4.48
CA LYS A 140 14.22 19.17 -3.37
C LYS A 140 13.20 19.09 -2.22
N PRO A 141 12.73 20.22 -1.63
CA PRO A 141 11.74 20.16 -0.56
C PRO A 141 10.38 19.61 -1.04
N LEU A 142 9.97 19.88 -2.28
CA LEU A 142 8.71 19.35 -2.82
C LEU A 142 8.74 17.83 -3.00
N ILE A 143 9.80 17.28 -3.60
CA ILE A 143 9.87 15.82 -3.75
C ILE A 143 10.05 15.15 -2.37
N ALA A 144 10.84 15.75 -1.48
CA ALA A 144 11.02 15.25 -0.12
C ALA A 144 9.71 15.24 0.67
N SER A 145 8.86 16.28 0.55
CA SER A 145 7.59 16.33 1.27
C SER A 145 6.64 15.22 0.83
N VAL A 146 6.50 14.98 -0.49
CA VAL A 146 5.64 13.91 -1.02
C VAL A 146 6.13 12.53 -0.56
N VAL A 147 7.43 12.26 -0.66
CA VAL A 147 8.01 10.99 -0.21
C VAL A 147 7.88 10.82 1.31
N LEU A 148 8.08 11.89 2.08
CA LEU A 148 7.94 11.88 3.53
C LEU A 148 6.48 11.62 3.95
N THR A 149 5.50 12.21 3.26
CA THR A 149 4.08 11.91 3.49
C THR A 149 3.79 10.42 3.29
N CYS A 150 4.29 9.83 2.20
CA CYS A 150 4.16 8.38 1.96
C CYS A 150 4.87 7.55 3.03
N ASN A 151 6.07 7.97 3.45
CA ASN A 151 6.84 7.30 4.49
C ASN A 151 6.07 7.31 5.83
N VAL A 152 5.56 8.47 6.27
CA VAL A 152 4.78 8.56 7.51
C VAL A 152 3.51 7.71 7.42
N ALA A 153 2.78 7.76 6.30
CA ALA A 153 1.56 6.97 6.12
C ALA A 153 1.83 5.46 6.18
N THR A 154 2.88 4.98 5.49
CA THR A 154 3.27 3.56 5.51
C THR A 154 3.79 3.14 6.87
N TRP A 155 4.49 4.02 7.59
CA TRP A 155 4.97 3.76 8.96
C TRP A 155 3.80 3.64 9.96
N LEU A 156 2.80 4.51 9.85
CA LEU A 156 1.57 4.42 10.67
C LEU A 156 0.85 3.09 10.41
N GLU A 157 0.71 2.70 9.15
CA GLU A 157 0.05 1.44 8.79
C GLU A 157 0.83 0.22 9.28
N SER A 158 2.16 0.21 9.14
CA SER A 158 2.98 -0.94 9.53
C SER A 158 3.22 -1.06 11.04
N SER A 159 3.50 0.07 11.71
CA SER A 159 4.00 0.08 13.10
C SER A 159 2.89 0.35 14.11
N VAL A 160 1.99 1.29 13.79
CA VAL A 160 0.88 1.66 14.67
C VAL A 160 -0.35 0.80 14.37
N GLY A 161 -0.44 0.23 13.17
CA GLY A 161 -1.61 -0.51 12.71
C GLY A 161 -2.74 0.40 12.24
N PHE A 162 -2.44 1.67 11.94
CA PHE A 162 -3.43 2.66 11.51
C PHE A 162 -3.18 3.07 10.06
N CYS A 163 -4.11 2.74 9.17
CA CYS A 163 -4.04 3.14 7.76
C CYS A 163 -4.80 4.45 7.54
N LEU A 164 -4.05 5.53 7.27
CA LEU A 164 -4.62 6.86 7.00
C LEU A 164 -5.62 6.85 5.82
N GLY A 165 -5.37 6.04 4.79
CA GLY A 165 -6.29 5.94 3.66
C GLY A 165 -7.61 5.23 4.03
N CYS A 166 -7.56 4.20 4.87
CA CYS A 166 -8.77 3.54 5.37
C CYS A 166 -9.58 4.48 6.27
N PHE A 167 -8.90 5.31 7.07
CA PHE A 167 -9.56 6.34 7.88
C PHE A 167 -10.33 7.34 7.00
N ILE A 168 -9.68 7.91 5.98
CA ILE A 168 -10.34 8.83 5.03
C ILE A 168 -11.53 8.14 4.34
N TYR A 169 -11.38 6.87 3.97
CA TYR A 169 -12.47 6.09 3.38
C TYR A 169 -13.67 5.98 4.31
N ASN A 170 -13.45 5.59 5.57
CA ASN A 170 -14.51 5.45 6.56
C ASN A 170 -15.20 6.80 6.84
N THR A 171 -14.43 7.87 7.02
CA THR A 171 -14.98 9.18 7.40
C THR A 171 -15.76 9.84 6.27
N TYR A 172 -15.31 9.72 5.02
CA TYR A 172 -15.90 10.46 3.91
C TYR A 172 -16.67 9.58 2.94
N LEU A 173 -16.07 8.50 2.45
CA LEU A 173 -16.67 7.71 1.36
C LEU A 173 -17.86 6.90 1.86
N VAL A 174 -17.76 6.27 3.02
CA VAL A 174 -18.87 5.46 3.56
C VAL A 174 -20.09 6.32 3.87
N ASN A 175 -19.89 7.53 4.38
CA ASN A 175 -20.97 8.47 4.65
C ASN A 175 -21.63 9.04 3.38
N TRP A 176 -20.91 9.05 2.24
CA TRP A 176 -21.42 9.56 0.96
C TRP A 176 -22.00 8.49 0.05
N PHE A 177 -21.54 7.24 0.15
CA PHE A 177 -21.96 6.15 -0.72
C PHE A 177 -22.57 5.02 0.10
N GLU A 178 -23.85 4.74 -0.14
CA GLU A 178 -24.57 3.66 0.53
C GLU A 178 -23.95 2.27 0.20
N GLY A 179 -23.90 1.38 1.19
CA GLY A 179 -23.50 -0.01 1.01
C GLY A 179 -21.99 -0.29 1.02
N LEU A 180 -21.15 0.69 1.40
CA LEU A 180 -19.72 0.45 1.60
C LEU A 180 -19.45 -0.15 2.98
N GLU A 181 -18.63 -1.21 3.04
CA GLU A 181 -18.15 -1.77 4.32
C GLU A 181 -17.01 -0.93 4.90
N GLU A 182 -17.07 -0.69 6.21
CA GLU A 182 -16.08 0.07 6.95
C GLU A 182 -14.92 -0.80 7.43
N CYS A 183 -13.74 -0.19 7.57
CA CYS A 183 -12.62 -0.81 8.26
C CYS A 183 -12.67 -0.47 9.76
N GLU A 184 -13.12 -1.39 10.61
CA GLU A 184 -13.28 -1.15 12.06
C GLU A 184 -11.99 -0.71 12.78
N GLU A 185 -10.81 -1.13 12.30
CA GLU A 185 -9.54 -0.82 12.99
C GLU A 185 -9.02 0.60 12.73
N CYS A 186 -9.51 1.21 11.65
CA CYS A 186 -9.09 2.56 11.25
C CYS A 186 -10.20 3.59 11.55
N LYS A 187 -11.11 3.28 12.47
CA LYS A 187 -12.04 4.24 13.05
C LYS A 187 -11.41 4.89 14.28
N LEU A 188 -11.61 6.20 14.42
CA LEU A 188 -11.24 6.98 15.60
C LEU A 188 -12.50 7.41 16.34
#